data_AF-A0A1F3IWE1-F1
#
_entry.id   AF-A0A1F3IWE1-F1
#
_cell.length_a   1.000
_cell.length_b   1.000
_cell.length_c   1.000
_cell.angle_alpha   90.00
_cell.angle_beta   90.00
_cell.angle_gamma   90.00
#
_symmetry.space_group_name_H-M   'P 1'
#
loop_
_entity.id
_entity.type
_entity.pdbx_description
1 polymer ?
#
loop_
_entity_poly.entity_id
_entity_poly.type
_entity_poly.pdbx_seq_one_letter_code
_entity_poly.pdbx_strand_id
1 'polypeptide(L)' 'MKIEVIKEMTTEELKERLTEEKKQSAKLRMNHAVNPLDNPGVIGQTKKTIARIQTELRKRELEIK' A
#
# COMPACT_ATOMS: atom_id res chain seq x y z
N MET A 1 7.95 -2.82 1.84
CA MET A 1 7.34 -4.05 2.41
C MET A 1 7.71 -5.26 1.57
N LYS A 2 8.17 -6.36 2.19
CA LYS A 2 8.42 -7.65 1.52
C LYS A 2 7.10 -8.40 1.33
N ILE A 3 7.04 -9.29 0.35
CA ILE A 3 5.83 -10.05 0.00
C ILE A 3 5.48 -11.07 1.09
N GLU A 4 6.48 -11.60 1.80
CA GLU A 4 6.32 -12.55 2.91
C GLU A 4 5.38 -11.99 3.99
N VAL A 5 5.63 -10.77 4.46
CA VAL A 5 4.81 -10.09 5.47
C VAL A 5 3.36 -9.88 5.00
N ILE A 6 3.14 -9.66 3.70
CA ILE A 6 1.80 -9.45 3.14
C ILE A 6 1.01 -10.77 3.09
N LYS A 7 1.69 -11.91 2.94
CA LYS A 7 1.06 -13.23 2.94
C LYS A 7 0.70 -13.72 4.34
N GLU A 8 1.51 -13.37 5.34
CA GLU A 8 1.27 -13.73 6.75
C GLU A 8 0.10 -12.97 7.38
N MET A 9 -0.26 -11.80 6.84
CA MET A 9 -1.38 -10.99 7.34
C MET A 9 -2.75 -11.55 6.96
N THR A 10 -3.72 -11.36 7.84
CA THR A 10 -5.12 -11.73 7.60
C THR A 10 -5.77 -10.81 6.55
N THR A 11 -6.88 -11.26 5.96
CA THR A 11 -7.61 -10.47 4.95
C THR A 11 -8.15 -9.15 5.51
N GLU A 12 -8.48 -9.11 6.80
CA GLU A 12 -8.98 -7.94 7.51
C GLU A 12 -7.85 -6.93 7.76
N GLU A 13 -6.71 -7.39 8.28
CA GLU A 13 -5.52 -6.54 8.48
C GLU A 13 -5.00 -5.95 7.16
N LEU A 14 -5.04 -6.72 6.06
CA LEU A 14 -4.67 -6.21 4.73
C LEU A 14 -5.60 -5.08 4.26
N LYS A 15 -6.90 -5.15 4.57
CA LYS A 15 -7.86 -4.09 4.24
C LYS A 15 -7.61 -2.84 5.07
N GLU A 16 -7.40 -2.98 6.38
CA GLU A 16 -7.08 -1.84 7.25
C GLU A 16 -5.79 -1.16 6.80
N ARG A 17 -4.73 -1.95 6.57
CA ARG A 17 -3.45 -1.44 6.08
C ARG A 17 -3.58 -0.73 4.73
N LEU A 18 -4.39 -1.26 3.82
CA LEU A 18 -4.67 -0.61 2.54
C LEU A 18 -5.27 0.80 2.73
N THR A 19 -6.18 0.96 3.68
CA THR A 19 -6.80 2.27 3.95
C THR A 19 -5.79 3.26 4.54
N GLU A 20 -4.92 2.79 5.43
CA GLU A 20 -3.89 3.61 6.06
C GLU A 20 -2.81 4.04 5.05
N GLU A 21 -2.31 3.11 4.24
CA GLU A 21 -1.32 3.38 3.18
C GLU A 21 -1.88 4.34 2.12
N LYS A 22 -3.18 4.25 1.78
CA LYS A 22 -3.85 5.22 0.89
C LYS A 22 -3.89 6.62 1.50
N LYS A 23 -4.21 6.75 2.80
CA LYS A 23 -4.20 8.03 3.52
C LYS A 23 -2.78 8.61 3.56
N GLN A 24 -1.78 7.79 3.85
CA GLN A 24 -0.38 8.21 3.84
C GLN A 24 0.05 8.67 2.44
N SER A 25 -0.32 7.94 1.38
CA SER A 25 -0.01 8.34 0.00
C SER A 25 -0.66 9.67 -0.40
N ALA A 26 -1.89 9.94 0.06
CA ALA A 26 -2.55 11.23 -0.15
C ALA A 26 -1.83 12.36 0.60
N LYS A 27 -1.49 12.15 1.87
CA LYS A 27 -0.73 13.11 2.68
C LYS A 27 0.65 13.41 2.07
N LEU A 28 1.37 12.38 1.61
CA LEU A 28 2.66 12.55 0.94
C LEU A 28 2.54 13.36 -0.35
N ARG A 29 1.49 13.13 -1.16
CA ARG A 29 1.24 13.92 -2.36
C ARG A 29 0.92 15.38 -2.04
N MET A 30 0.08 15.63 -1.03
CA MET A 30 -0.23 16.99 -0.59
C MET A 30 1.01 17.70 -0.07
N ASN A 31 1.81 17.04 0.76
CA ASN A 31 3.07 17.58 1.27
C ASN A 31 4.04 17.88 0.12
N HIS A 32 4.20 16.98 -0.85
CA HIS A 32 5.07 17.19 -2.01
C HIS A 32 4.64 18.37 -2.89
N ALA A 33 3.33 18.60 -3.01
CA ALA A 33 2.79 19.73 -3.77
C ALA A 33 3.02 21.07 -3.08
N VAL A 34 3.05 21.10 -1.74
CA VAL A 34 3.28 22.31 -0.95
C VAL A 34 4.78 22.58 -0.76
N ASN A 35 5.59 21.54 -0.57
CA ASN A 35 7.03 21.64 -0.43
C ASN A 35 7.68 20.44 -1.13
N PRO A 36 8.63 20.64 -2.06
CA PRO A 36 9.32 19.53 -2.71
C PRO A 36 9.95 18.60 -1.66
N LEU A 37 9.39 17.40 -1.52
CA LEU A 37 9.92 16.39 -0.60
C LEU A 37 11.39 16.08 -0.92
N ASP A 38 12.23 15.98 0.12
CA ASP A 38 13.65 15.58 0.02
C ASP A 38 13.85 14.22 -0.63
N ASN A 39 12.86 13.32 -0.54
CA ASN A 39 12.91 12.01 -1.19
C ASN A 39 11.58 11.64 -1.88
N PRO A 40 11.42 11.98 -3.17
CA PRO A 40 10.25 11.58 -3.97
C PRO A 40 10.10 10.05 -4.13
N GLY A 41 11.18 9.29 -3.94
CA GLY A 41 11.19 7.84 -4.06
C GLY A 41 10.24 7.13 -3.08
N VAL A 42 9.96 7.76 -1.94
CA VAL A 42 9.01 7.25 -0.94
C VAL A 42 7.60 7.13 -1.53
N ILE A 43 7.16 8.09 -2.36
CA ILE A 43 5.85 8.04 -3.01
C ILE A 43 5.73 6.81 -3.92
N GLY A 44 6.78 6.51 -4.69
CA GLY A 44 6.85 5.34 -5.54
C GLY A 44 6.82 4.04 -4.74
N GLN A 45 7.50 4.01 -3.60
CA GLN A 45 7.57 2.85 -2.72
C GLN A 45 6.23 2.57 -2.02
N THR A 46 5.53 3.60 -1.55
CA THR A 46 4.16 3.50 -1.01
C THR A 46 3.19 2.98 -2.07
N LYS A 47 3.24 3.51 -3.31
CA LYS A 47 2.41 3.00 -4.43
C LYS A 47 2.67 1.52 -4.70
N LYS A 48 3.94 1.09 -4.70
CA LYS A 48 4.31 -0.32 -4.91
C LYS A 48 3.80 -1.22 -3.78
N THR A 49 3.79 -0.74 -2.54
CA THR A 49 3.22 -1.47 -1.39
C THR A 49 1.70 -1.63 -1.53
N ILE A 50 0.98 -0.56 -1.90
CA ILE A 50 -0.47 -0.60 -2.15
C ILE A 50 -0.80 -1.64 -3.24
N ALA A 51 -0.07 -1.62 -4.35
CA ALA A 51 -0.30 -2.56 -5.45
C ALA A 51 -0.09 -4.03 -5.03
N ARG A 52 0.91 -4.31 -4.20
CA ARG A 52 1.15 -5.66 -3.66
C ARG A 52 0.02 -6.15 -2.76
N ILE A 53 -0.48 -5.29 -1.87
CA ILE A 53 -1.63 -5.62 -1.01
C ILE A 53 -2.88 -5.91 -1.85
N GLN A 54 -3.17 -5.09 -2.87
CA GLN A 54 -4.30 -5.29 -3.77
C GLN A 54 -4.19 -6.60 -4.57
N THR A 55 -2.97 -6.94 -5.02
CA THR A 55 -2.73 -8.18 -5.75
C THR A 55 -2.98 -9.40 -4.88
N GLU A 56 -2.54 -9.38 -3.62
CA GLU A 56 -2.78 -10.47 -2.68
C GLU A 56 -4.27 -10.63 -2.34
N LEU A 57 -4.98 -9.52 -2.09
CA LEU A 57 -6.44 -9.54 -1.89
C LEU A 57 -7.15 -10.16 -3.09
N ARG A 58 -6.76 -9.78 -4.30
CA ARG A 58 -7.33 -10.34 -5.53
C ARG A 58 -6.99 -11.82 -5.72
N LYS A 59 -5.76 -12.23 -5.36
CA LYS A 59 -5.35 -13.64 -5.39
C LYS A 59 -6.22 -14.50 -4.49
N ARG A 60 -6.48 -14.03 -3.25
CA ARG A 60 -7.36 -14.70 -2.30
C ARG A 60 -8.81 -14.79 -2.79
N GLU A 61 -9.32 -13.72 -3.42
CA GLU A 61 -10.67 -13.76 -4.04
C GLU A 61 -10.78 -14.77 -5.18
N LEU A 62 -9.70 -14.99 -5.94
CA LEU A 62 -9.68 -15.94 -7.05
C LEU A 62 -9.49 -17.40 -6.58
N GLU A 63 -8.78 -17.64 -5.48
CA GLU A 63 -8.60 -18.99 -4.90
C GLU A 63 -9.88 -19.53 -4.22
N ILE A 64 -10.78 -18.64 -3.79
CA ILE A 64 -12.07 -19.02 -3.19
C ILE A 64 -13.10 -19.46 -4.24
N LYS A 65 -12.82 -19.23 -5.53
CA LYS A 65 -13.74 -19.45 -6.65
C LYS A 65 -13.45 -20.75 -7.39
#